data_AF-A0A7C5NR42-F1
#
_entry.id   AF-A0A7C5NR42-F1
#
_cell.length_a   1.000
_cell.length_b   1.000
_cell.length_c   1.000
_cell.angle_alpha   90.00
_cell.angle_beta   90.00
_cell.angle_gamma   90.00
#
_symmetry.space_group_name_H-M   'P 1'
#
loop_
_entity.id
_entity.type
_entity.pdbx_description
1 polymer ?
#
loop_
_entity_poly.entity_id
_entity_poly.type
_entity_poly.pdbx_seq_one_letter_code
_entity_poly.pdbx_strand_id
1 'polypeptide(L)'
;MLTFPETLDALERIGDQLKSVAELEAAIGAMAEDLGEYMKLLQFSHDKDFKTAEQALAYIDNVLVPQLRGLRDALAAATGEPIKRLKVANEQMERLVLRMRMVVNGDVQDLFP
;
A
#
# COMPACT_ATOMS: atom_id res chain seq x y z
N MET A 1 14.87 18.96 24.93
CA MET A 1 13.77 19.90 24.64
C MET A 1 13.58 19.89 23.14
N LEU A 2 12.39 19.56 22.63
CA LEU A 2 12.13 19.59 21.18
C LEU A 2 12.02 21.06 20.75
N THR A 3 12.85 21.51 19.81
CA THR A 3 12.83 22.90 19.34
C THR A 3 11.85 23.07 18.19
N PHE A 4 11.34 24.29 17.99
CA PHE A 4 10.41 24.59 16.88
C PHE A 4 10.97 24.21 15.49
N PRO A 5 12.27 24.43 15.18
CA PRO A 5 12.87 23.94 13.95
C PRO A 5 12.83 22.41 13.81
N GLU A 6 13.15 21.66 14.87
CA GLU A 6 13.11 20.19 14.82
C GLU A 6 11.69 19.64 14.62
N THR A 7 10.68 20.32 15.16
CA THR A 7 9.26 20.01 14.93
C THR A 7 8.87 20.27 13.48
N LEU A 8 9.32 21.38 12.90
CA LEU A 8 9.05 21.73 11.51
C LEU A 8 9.69 20.72 10.55
N ASP A 9 10.96 20.38 10.76
CA ASP A 9 11.67 19.37 9.97
C ASP A 9 10.98 18.00 10.06
N ALA A 10 10.46 17.62 11.23
CA ALA A 10 9.73 16.37 11.41
C ALA A 10 8.40 16.37 10.64
N LEU A 11 7.67 17.48 10.65
CA LEU A 11 6.44 17.64 9.89
C LEU A 11 6.68 17.62 8.37
N GLU A 12 7.75 18.24 7.90
CA GLU A 12 8.14 18.21 6.48
C GLU A 12 8.46 16.78 6.03
N ARG A 13 9.22 16.02 6.82
CA ARG A 13 9.52 14.61 6.52
C ARG A 13 8.26 13.73 6.49
N ILE A 14 7.33 13.92 7.43
CA ILE A 14 6.03 13.22 7.43
C ILE A 14 5.23 13.62 6.18
N GLY A 15 5.19 14.91 5.85
CA GLY A 15 4.52 15.43 4.65
C GLY A 15 5.08 14.83 3.35
N ASP A 16 6.40 14.67 3.26
CA ASP A 16 7.03 14.00 2.13
C ASP A 16 6.66 12.51 2.06
N GLN A 17 6.61 11.81 3.18
CA GLN A 17 6.19 10.41 3.21
C GLN A 17 4.72 10.23 2.84
N LEU A 18 3.85 11.20 3.16
CA LEU A 18 2.44 11.20 2.77
C LEU A 18 2.22 11.36 1.26
N LYS A 19 3.21 11.86 0.49
CA LYS A 19 3.13 11.85 -0.98
C LYS A 19 3.00 10.44 -1.56
N SER A 20 3.45 9.42 -0.80
CA SER A 20 3.28 8.01 -1.15
C SER A 20 1.81 7.57 -1.22
N VAL A 21 0.86 8.35 -0.68
CA VAL A 21 -0.58 8.08 -0.83
C VAL A 21 -0.99 8.14 -2.30
N ALA A 22 -0.53 9.15 -3.05
CA ALA A 22 -0.88 9.28 -4.47
C ALA A 22 -0.29 8.14 -5.31
N GLU A 23 0.92 7.69 -4.98
CA GLU A 23 1.54 6.49 -5.60
C GLU A 23 0.71 5.24 -5.32
N LEU A 24 0.21 5.08 -4.10
CA LEU A 24 -0.64 3.97 -3.69
C LEU A 24 -2.01 3.99 -4.40
N GLU A 25 -2.65 5.17 -4.48
CA GLU A 25 -3.92 5.35 -5.19
C GLU A 25 -3.79 5.01 -6.67
N ALA A 26 -2.72 5.47 -7.33
CA ALA A 26 -2.44 5.14 -8.72
C ALA A 26 -2.23 3.63 -8.93
N ALA A 27 -1.46 2.98 -8.03
CA ALA A 27 -1.22 1.54 -8.08
C ALA A 27 -2.52 0.73 -7.91
N ILE A 28 -3.39 1.14 -6.97
CA ILE A 28 -4.70 0.50 -6.76
C ILE A 28 -5.61 0.72 -7.98
N GLY A 29 -5.62 1.93 -8.55
CA GLY A 29 -6.38 2.26 -9.74
C GLY A 29 -6.00 1.39 -10.94
N ALA A 30 -4.70 1.28 -11.23
CA ALA A 30 -4.19 0.40 -12.28
C ALA A 30 -4.58 -1.07 -12.05
N MET A 31 -4.46 -1.56 -10.80
CA MET A 31 -4.85 -2.93 -10.48
C MET A 31 -6.35 -3.18 -10.64
N ALA A 32 -7.21 -2.18 -10.37
CA ALA A 32 -8.64 -2.29 -10.59
C ALA A 32 -8.97 -2.46 -12.08
N GLU A 33 -8.25 -1.75 -12.97
CA GLU A 33 -8.37 -1.92 -14.42
C GLU A 33 -7.94 -3.32 -14.85
N ASP A 34 -6.77 -3.78 -14.40
CA ASP A 34 -6.24 -5.10 -14.71
C ASP A 34 -7.16 -6.24 -14.23
N LEU A 35 -7.74 -6.10 -13.03
CA LEU A 35 -8.76 -7.05 -12.52
C LEU A 35 -10.03 -7.03 -13.38
N GLY A 36 -10.42 -5.87 -13.90
CA GLY A 36 -11.52 -5.75 -14.85
C GLY A 36 -11.24 -6.50 -16.16
N GLU A 37 -10.00 -6.47 -16.65
CA GLU A 37 -9.59 -7.27 -17.81
C GLU A 37 -9.58 -8.76 -17.50
N TYR A 38 -9.09 -9.16 -16.33
CA TYR A 38 -9.13 -10.55 -15.89
C TYR A 38 -10.56 -11.08 -15.74
N MET A 39 -11.50 -10.25 -15.28
CA MET A 39 -12.92 -10.61 -15.27
C MET A 39 -13.47 -10.88 -16.69
N LYS A 40 -13.10 -10.06 -17.68
CA LYS A 40 -13.48 -10.32 -19.09
C LYS A 40 -12.88 -11.64 -19.58
N LEU A 41 -11.65 -11.96 -19.20
CA LEU A 41 -10.99 -13.23 -19.53
C LEU A 41 -11.72 -14.42 -18.88
N LEU A 42 -12.13 -14.30 -17.63
CA LEU A 42 -12.94 -15.31 -16.95
C LEU A 42 -14.30 -15.51 -17.63
N GLN A 43 -14.95 -14.43 -18.02
CA GLN A 43 -16.23 -14.49 -18.72
C GLN A 43 -16.09 -15.13 -20.10
N PHE A 44 -15.04 -14.77 -20.85
CA PHE A 44 -14.68 -15.46 -22.09
C PHE A 44 -14.44 -16.95 -21.84
N SER A 45 -13.70 -17.31 -20.79
CA SER A 45 -13.47 -18.71 -20.45
C SER A 45 -14.76 -19.45 -20.10
N HIS A 46 -15.71 -18.79 -19.44
CA HIS A 46 -17.00 -19.38 -19.10
C HIS A 46 -17.84 -19.66 -20.35
N ASP A 47 -17.87 -18.69 -21.28
CA ASP A 47 -18.66 -18.78 -22.50
C ASP A 47 -17.98 -19.63 -23.60
N LYS A 48 -16.71 -19.99 -23.39
CA LYS A 48 -15.94 -20.81 -24.30
C LYS A 48 -16.40 -22.26 -24.25
N ASP A 49 -16.78 -22.77 -25.41
CA ASP A 49 -17.17 -24.17 -25.58
C ASP A 49 -15.92 -25.08 -25.63
N PHE A 50 -15.44 -25.47 -24.45
CA PHE A 50 -14.35 -26.44 -24.33
C PHE A 50 -14.82 -27.83 -24.73
N LYS A 51 -14.09 -28.50 -25.63
CA LYS A 51 -14.49 -29.81 -26.15
C LYS A 51 -14.42 -30.92 -25.09
N THR A 52 -13.55 -30.77 -24.09
CA THR A 52 -13.41 -31.71 -22.98
C THR A 52 -13.07 -31.00 -21.67
N ALA A 53 -13.27 -31.70 -20.56
CA ALA A 53 -12.89 -31.22 -19.22
C ALA A 53 -11.37 -31.01 -19.09
N GLU A 54 -10.55 -31.83 -19.74
CA GLU A 54 -9.09 -31.69 -19.74
C GLU A 54 -8.65 -30.39 -20.44
N GLN A 55 -9.34 -29.97 -21.50
CA GLN A 55 -9.05 -28.70 -22.17
C GLN A 55 -9.41 -27.50 -21.30
N ALA A 56 -10.51 -27.59 -20.55
CA ALA A 56 -10.90 -26.55 -19.60
C ALA A 56 -9.89 -26.45 -18.45
N LEU A 57 -9.49 -27.58 -17.86
CA LEU A 57 -8.46 -27.64 -16.82
C LEU A 57 -7.12 -27.09 -17.30
N ALA A 58 -6.67 -27.49 -18.49
CA ALA A 58 -5.44 -26.98 -19.07
C ALA A 58 -5.49 -25.46 -19.30
N TYR A 59 -6.65 -24.90 -19.65
CA TYR A 59 -6.82 -23.46 -19.79
C TYR A 59 -6.77 -22.74 -18.43
N ILE A 60 -7.37 -23.31 -17.39
CA ILE A 60 -7.27 -22.79 -16.02
C ILE A 60 -5.81 -22.75 -15.58
N ASP A 61 -5.09 -23.87 -15.71
CA ASP A 61 -3.73 -24.02 -15.18
C ASP A 61 -2.70 -23.19 -15.94
N ASN A 62 -2.86 -23.04 -17.27
CA ASN A 62 -1.88 -22.38 -18.11
C ASN A 62 -2.20 -20.92 -18.42
N VAL A 63 -3.45 -20.47 -18.23
CA VAL A 63 -3.87 -19.10 -18.55
C VAL A 63 -4.43 -18.38 -17.33
N LEU A 64 -5.51 -18.88 -16.74
CA LEU A 64 -6.21 -18.14 -15.68
C LEU A 64 -5.38 -18.02 -14.40
N VAL A 65 -4.83 -19.14 -13.90
CA VAL A 65 -4.02 -19.15 -12.67
C VAL A 65 -2.74 -18.31 -12.83
N PRO A 66 -1.95 -18.42 -13.92
CA PRO A 66 -0.78 -17.57 -14.11
C PRO A 66 -1.12 -16.09 -14.19
N GLN A 67 -2.19 -15.71 -14.89
CA GLN A 67 -2.64 -14.32 -14.96
C GLN A 67 -3.01 -13.77 -13.57
N LEU A 68 -3.82 -14.51 -12.80
CA LEU A 68 -4.19 -14.10 -11.44
C LEU A 68 -2.97 -13.98 -10.50
N ARG A 69 -2.00 -14.89 -10.62
CA ARG A 69 -0.74 -14.80 -9.87
C ARG A 69 0.05 -13.55 -10.26
N GLY A 70 0.12 -13.25 -11.56
CA GLY A 70 0.76 -12.04 -12.07
C GLY A 70 0.15 -10.77 -11.48
N LEU A 71 -1.19 -10.68 -11.45
CA LEU A 71 -1.90 -9.55 -10.85
C LEU A 71 -1.62 -9.42 -9.35
N ARG A 72 -1.68 -10.53 -8.61
CA ARG A 72 -1.34 -10.55 -7.18
C ARG A 72 0.08 -10.04 -6.94
N ASP A 73 1.04 -10.51 -7.73
CA ASP A 73 2.45 -10.17 -7.55
C ASP A 73 2.73 -8.72 -7.94
N ALA A 74 2.10 -8.22 -9.00
CA ALA A 74 2.15 -6.82 -9.41
C ALA A 74 1.53 -5.89 -8.34
N LEU A 75 0.38 -6.25 -7.77
CA LEU A 75 -0.24 -5.50 -6.67
C LEU A 75 0.69 -5.45 -5.45
N ALA A 76 1.28 -6.57 -5.07
CA ALA A 76 2.19 -6.63 -3.93
C ALA A 76 3.44 -5.77 -4.16
N ALA A 77 4.01 -5.81 -5.36
CA ALA A 77 5.17 -5.00 -5.73
C ALA A 77 4.86 -3.50 -5.75
N ALA A 78 3.72 -3.10 -6.33
CA ALA A 78 3.35 -1.69 -6.49
C ALA A 78 2.90 -1.04 -5.17
N THR A 79 2.32 -1.79 -4.25
CA THR A 79 1.78 -1.25 -2.99
C THR A 79 2.70 -1.43 -1.78
N GLY A 80 3.63 -2.39 -1.84
CA GLY A 80 4.46 -2.77 -0.69
C GLY A 80 5.31 -1.62 -0.13
N GLU A 81 6.00 -0.88 -0.98
CA GLU A 81 6.85 0.24 -0.56
C GLU A 81 6.05 1.48 -0.13
N PRO A 82 5.01 1.94 -0.88
CA PRO A 82 4.14 3.01 -0.43
C PRO A 82 3.51 2.75 0.95
N ILE A 83 3.00 1.53 1.19
CA ILE A 83 2.41 1.15 2.49
C ILE A 83 3.46 1.22 3.61
N LYS A 84 4.70 0.79 3.38
CA LYS A 84 5.78 0.90 4.38
C LYS A 84 6.07 2.35 4.73
N ARG A 85 6.15 3.24 3.73
CA ARG A 85 6.38 4.68 3.96
C ARG A 85 5.25 5.30 4.77
N LEU A 86 3.99 4.94 4.49
CA LEU A 86 2.85 5.42 5.27
C LEU A 86 2.86 4.92 6.72
N LYS A 87 3.27 3.67 6.96
CA LYS A 87 3.45 3.15 8.32
C LYS A 87 4.52 3.93 9.09
N VAL A 88 5.66 4.20 8.46
CA VAL A 88 6.73 5.00 9.06
C VAL A 88 6.24 6.42 9.35
N ALA A 89 5.51 7.05 8.42
CA ALA A 89 4.93 8.38 8.62
C ALA A 89 4.00 8.41 9.83
N ASN A 90 3.14 7.40 9.96
CA ASN A 90 2.23 7.28 11.09
C ASN A 90 2.97 7.13 12.42
N GLU A 91 3.98 6.25 12.49
CA GLU A 91 4.80 6.08 13.70
C GLU A 91 5.56 7.36 14.07
N GLN A 92 6.10 8.08 13.08
CA GLN A 92 6.77 9.36 13.29
C GLN A 92 5.80 10.42 13.81
N MET A 93 4.58 10.46 13.27
CA MET A 93 3.52 11.36 13.70
C MET A 93 3.08 11.08 15.14
N GLU A 94 2.85 9.82 15.51
CA GLU A 94 2.49 9.41 16.88
C GLU A 94 3.56 9.84 17.89
N ARG A 95 4.84 9.62 17.56
CA ARG A 95 5.96 10.06 18.39
C ARG A 95 6.03 11.58 18.51
N LEU A 96 5.78 12.30 17.42
CA LEU A 96 5.77 13.76 17.42
C LEU A 96 4.63 14.30 18.30
N VAL A 97 3.43 13.73 18.18
CA VAL A 97 2.28 14.07 19.02
C VAL A 97 2.57 13.83 20.49
N LEU A 98 3.18 12.69 20.85
CA LEU A 98 3.56 12.40 22.23
C LEU A 98 4.54 13.45 22.78
N ARG A 99 5.59 13.77 22.02
CA ARG A 99 6.58 14.79 22.40
C ARG A 99 5.96 16.17 22.57
N MET A 100 5.07 16.57 21.65
CA MET A 100 4.34 17.83 21.74
C MET A 100 3.44 17.88 22.98
N ARG A 101 2.75 16.78 23.32
CA ARG A 101 1.95 16.69 24.56
C ARG A 101 2.81 16.84 25.81
N MET A 102 3.98 16.22 25.86
CA MET A 102 4.90 16.35 26.99
C MET A 102 5.43 17.79 27.14
N VAL A 103 5.70 18.48 26.02
CA VAL A 103 6.08 19.90 26.04
C VAL A 103 4.92 20.77 26.54
N VAL A 104 3.69 20.51 26.10
CA VAL A 104 2.49 21.25 26.52
C VAL A 104 2.16 21.02 28.00
N ASN A 105 2.31 19.79 28.50
CA ASN A 105 1.98 19.44 29.88
C ASN A 105 3.06 19.85 30.90
N GLY A 106 4.24 20.28 30.45
CA GLY A 106 5.33 20.65 31.35
C GLY A 106 6.07 19.46 31.97
N ASP A 107 5.81 18.23 31.54
CA ASP A 107 6.41 16.96 32.01
C ASP A 107 7.91 16.81 31.63
N VAL A 108 8.60 17.91 31.34
CA VAL A 108 10.00 17.92 30.89
C VAL A 108 10.99 17.85 32.07
N GLN A 109 10.51 18.00 33.31
CA GLN A 109 11.36 18.06 34.51
C GLN A 109 11.86 16.70 35.01
N ASP A 110 11.21 15.58 34.70
CA ASP A 110 11.54 14.25 35.29
C ASP A 110 12.34 13.31 34.35
N LEU A 111 12.80 13.79 33.20
CA LEU A 111 13.49 12.95 32.20
C LEU A 111 15.02 13.10 32.16
N PHE A 112 15.61 13.85 33.10
CA PHE A 112 17.07 13.96 33.24
C PHE A 112 17.47 14.13 34.71
N PRO A 113 18.34 13.27 35.29
CA PRO A 113 19.36 13.76 36.21
C PRO A 113 20.43 14.56 35.46
#